data_AF-A0A5J5RC85-F1
#
_entry.id   AF-A0A5J5RC85-F1
#
_cell.length_a   1.000
_cell.length_b   1.000
_cell.length_c   1.000
_cell.angle_alpha   90.00
_cell.angle_beta   90.00
_cell.angle_gamma   90.00
#
_symmetry.space_group_name_H-M   'P 1'
#
loop_
_entity.id
_entity.type
_entity.pdbx_description
1 polymer ?
#
loop_
_entity_poly.entity_id
_entity_poly.type
_entity_poly.pdbx_seq_one_letter_code
_entity_poly.pdbx_strand_id
1 'polypeptide(L)'
;MATEATTTKFHNSDFRAVPPPPDYLPEITVAPHDGLHFWQFMIAGSIAGCVEHMAMFPVDTVKTHMQALGSCPIKSVGVRHALRSVLKSEGLPGLYRGIGAMGLGAGPAHAVYFSVYEVCKKYFSGGDPNNSAAHAVSGVFATVASDAVFTPMDMVKQRLQLGNGTAYRGVLDCVKKVLKEEGFGAFYASYRTTVLMNAPFTAVHFATYEAAKRGLIEISPESASDERVMVHATAGALAGASAAVVTTPLDVVKTQLQCQGVCGCDRFKSTAIRDVTKTIVQKDGYKGLMRGWIPRILFHAPAAAICWSTYEAAKSFFQELNACTESGTIT
;
A
#
# COMPACT_ATOMS: atom_id res chain seq x y z
N MET A 1 26.88 55.54 -9.13
CA MET A 1 25.78 56.50 -8.92
C MET A 1 25.05 56.65 -10.25
N ALA A 2 23.92 55.97 -10.42
CA ALA A 2 23.05 56.14 -11.58
C ALA A 2 21.62 55.67 -11.25
N THR A 3 20.68 56.58 -11.46
CA THR A 3 19.31 56.41 -12.00
C THR A 3 18.24 55.64 -11.23
N GLU A 4 17.27 56.40 -10.70
CA GLU A 4 15.85 56.05 -10.68
C GLU A 4 15.32 55.88 -12.12
N ALA A 5 14.47 54.88 -12.37
CA ALA A 5 13.17 55.00 -13.05
C ALA A 5 12.56 53.62 -13.40
N THR A 6 11.25 53.52 -13.15
CA THR A 6 10.24 52.71 -13.87
C THR A 6 10.15 51.21 -13.60
N THR A 7 9.19 50.81 -12.76
CA THR A 7 8.51 49.51 -12.89
C THR A 7 7.05 49.76 -13.27
N THR A 8 6.75 49.46 -14.53
CA THR A 8 5.46 49.61 -15.20
C THR A 8 4.34 48.81 -14.53
N LYS A 9 3.19 49.48 -14.35
CA LYS A 9 1.88 48.89 -14.07
C LYS A 9 1.40 48.07 -15.27
N PHE A 10 1.00 46.81 -15.04
CA PHE A 10 -0.01 46.14 -15.85
C PHE A 10 -1.09 45.55 -14.94
N HIS A 11 -2.15 46.36 -14.84
CA HIS A 11 -3.57 46.05 -14.66
C HIS A 11 -3.96 44.57 -14.46
N ASN A 12 -4.44 44.22 -13.26
CA ASN A 12 -5.32 43.06 -13.06
C ASN A 12 -6.76 43.56 -13.16
N SER A 13 -7.45 43.10 -14.21
CA SER A 13 -8.87 43.30 -14.46
C SER A 13 -9.71 42.69 -13.32
N ASP A 14 -10.77 43.41 -12.96
CA ASP A 14 -11.78 43.08 -11.95
C ASP A 14 -12.27 41.63 -12.05
N PHE A 15 -11.73 40.74 -11.20
CA PHE A 15 -12.46 39.54 -10.81
C PHE A 15 -13.48 39.95 -9.75
N ARG A 16 -14.72 40.21 -10.19
CA ARG A 16 -15.86 40.17 -9.28
C ARG A 16 -15.87 38.79 -8.62
N ALA A 17 -15.65 38.75 -7.31
CA ALA A 17 -15.90 37.56 -6.51
C ALA A 17 -17.38 37.20 -6.69
N VAL A 18 -17.65 36.11 -7.42
CA VAL A 18 -18.97 35.50 -7.47
C VAL A 18 -19.25 35.02 -6.04
N PRO A 19 -20.32 35.50 -5.37
CA PRO A 19 -20.67 34.99 -4.06
C PRO A 19 -20.89 33.47 -4.18
N PRO A 20 -20.32 32.67 -3.26
CA PRO A 20 -20.54 31.23 -3.28
C PRO A 20 -22.05 30.95 -3.20
N PRO A 21 -22.55 29.93 -3.93
CA PRO A 21 -23.95 29.53 -3.82
C PRO A 21 -24.27 29.20 -2.35
N PRO A 22 -25.50 29.45 -1.88
CA PRO A 22 -25.88 29.27 -0.46
C PRO A 22 -25.71 27.83 0.05
N ASP A 23 -25.50 26.86 -0.85
CA ASP A 23 -25.29 25.44 -0.55
C ASP A 23 -23.81 24.99 -0.60
N TYR A 24 -22.86 25.93 -0.67
CA TYR A 24 -21.44 25.60 -0.60
C TYR A 24 -21.03 25.32 0.86
N LEU A 25 -21.06 24.04 1.26
CA LEU A 25 -20.43 23.53 2.48
C LEU A 25 -18.96 23.20 2.18
N PRO A 26 -17.97 24.05 2.54
CA PRO A 26 -16.55 23.72 2.38
C PRO A 26 -16.07 22.87 3.56
N GLU A 27 -16.91 21.97 4.04
CA GLU A 27 -16.60 21.10 5.15
C GLU A 27 -16.87 19.67 4.69
N ILE A 28 -15.82 19.02 4.19
CA ILE A 28 -15.69 17.60 4.46
C ILE A 28 -15.47 17.55 5.98
N THR A 29 -16.56 17.64 6.74
CA THR A 29 -16.61 17.19 8.11
C THR A 29 -16.33 15.69 8.03
N VAL A 30 -15.06 15.33 8.08
CA VAL A 30 -14.67 14.01 8.55
C VAL A 30 -15.33 13.91 9.91
N ALA A 31 -16.35 13.05 10.02
CA ALA A 31 -17.15 12.93 11.24
C ALA A 31 -16.19 12.93 12.44
N PRO A 32 -16.37 13.86 13.40
CA PRO A 32 -15.47 13.94 14.54
C PRO A 32 -15.66 12.63 15.29
N HIS A 33 -14.66 11.75 15.17
CA HIS A 33 -14.50 10.50 15.90
C HIS A 33 -15.82 9.86 16.37
N ASP A 34 -16.38 8.88 15.65
CA ASP A 34 -17.63 8.12 15.94
C ASP A 34 -17.78 7.58 17.40
N GLY A 35 -17.66 8.40 18.43
CA GLY A 35 -17.49 8.03 19.83
C GLY A 35 -16.15 7.34 20.19
N LEU A 36 -15.19 7.20 19.26
CA LEU A 36 -13.93 6.46 19.52
C LEU A 36 -12.76 7.37 19.86
N HIS A 37 -11.92 6.92 20.80
CA HIS A 37 -10.61 7.51 21.00
C HIS A 37 -9.68 7.26 19.81
N PHE A 38 -8.75 8.18 19.56
CA PHE A 38 -7.76 8.05 18.49
C PHE A 38 -7.01 6.70 18.50
N TRP A 39 -6.66 6.18 19.68
CA TRP A 39 -5.98 4.88 19.81
C TRP A 39 -6.85 3.69 19.37
N GLN A 40 -8.17 3.77 19.53
CA GLN A 40 -9.10 2.72 19.09
C GLN A 40 -9.16 2.69 17.56
N PHE A 41 -9.15 3.85 16.90
CA PHE A 41 -9.03 3.93 15.44
C PHE A 41 -7.72 3.31 14.94
N MET A 42 -6.62 3.55 15.63
CA MET A 42 -5.32 2.97 15.28
C MET A 42 -5.30 1.44 15.41
N ILE A 43 -5.89 0.91 16.50
CA ILE A 43 -5.97 -0.54 16.71
C ILE A 43 -6.92 -1.17 15.69
N ALA A 44 -8.09 -0.58 15.45
CA ALA A 44 -9.04 -1.04 14.43
C ALA A 44 -8.40 -1.10 13.05
N GLY A 45 -7.67 -0.05 12.65
CA GLY A 45 -6.90 -0.02 11.39
C GLY A 45 -5.80 -1.09 11.33
N SER A 46 -5.09 -1.31 12.44
CA SER A 46 -4.05 -2.34 12.52
C SER A 46 -4.62 -3.76 12.41
N ILE A 47 -5.75 -4.03 13.07
CA ILE A 47 -6.47 -5.31 12.98
C ILE A 47 -6.95 -5.53 11.54
N ALA A 48 -7.58 -4.52 10.94
CA ALA A 48 -8.04 -4.56 9.55
C ALA A 48 -6.89 -4.89 8.58
N GLY A 49 -5.76 -4.19 8.70
CA GLY A 49 -4.58 -4.44 7.87
C GLY A 49 -4.00 -5.85 8.09
N CYS A 50 -3.92 -6.33 9.33
CA CYS A 50 -3.46 -7.70 9.60
C CYS A 50 -4.38 -8.76 9.00
N VAL A 51 -5.71 -8.61 9.16
CA VAL A 51 -6.70 -9.55 8.63
C VAL A 51 -6.69 -9.54 7.10
N GLU A 52 -6.61 -8.36 6.48
CA GLU A 52 -6.44 -8.22 5.02
C GLU A 52 -5.22 -9.01 4.54
N HIS A 53 -4.04 -8.78 5.13
CA HIS A 53 -2.80 -9.46 4.71
C HIS A 53 -2.87 -10.98 4.91
N MET A 54 -3.55 -11.47 5.96
CA MET A 54 -3.73 -12.91 6.19
C MET A 54 -4.73 -13.53 5.21
N ALA A 55 -5.84 -12.84 4.92
CA ALA A 55 -6.86 -13.31 4.00
C ALA A 55 -6.38 -13.29 2.53
N MET A 56 -5.62 -12.26 2.16
CA MET A 56 -5.04 -12.08 0.83
C MET A 56 -3.76 -12.89 0.62
N PHE A 57 -3.26 -13.58 1.65
CA PHE A 57 -1.99 -14.30 1.59
C PHE A 57 -1.87 -15.31 0.42
N PRO A 58 -2.89 -16.14 0.10
CA PRO A 58 -2.82 -17.05 -1.05
C PRO A 58 -2.69 -16.33 -2.39
N VAL A 59 -3.36 -15.17 -2.51
CA VAL A 59 -3.30 -14.33 -3.69
C VAL A 59 -1.91 -13.70 -3.83
N ASP A 60 -1.37 -13.19 -2.73
CA ASP A 60 0.00 -12.68 -2.66
C ASP A 60 1.00 -13.74 -3.10
N THR A 61 0.87 -14.98 -2.63
CA THR A 61 1.74 -16.08 -3.05
C THR A 61 1.68 -16.27 -4.57
N VAL A 62 0.49 -16.33 -5.16
CA VAL A 62 0.34 -16.45 -6.63
C VAL A 62 0.95 -15.26 -7.36
N LYS A 63 0.73 -14.03 -6.86
CA LYS A 63 1.32 -12.80 -7.41
C LYS A 63 2.85 -12.85 -7.36
N THR A 64 3.44 -13.22 -6.22
CA THR A 64 4.90 -13.30 -6.03
C THR A 64 5.51 -14.32 -7.00
N HIS A 65 4.92 -15.51 -7.14
CA HIS A 65 5.37 -16.51 -8.13
C HIS A 65 5.28 -16.02 -9.58
N MET A 66 4.26 -15.20 -9.89
CA MET A 66 4.16 -14.57 -11.20
C MET A 66 5.17 -13.44 -11.36
N GLN A 67 5.52 -12.69 -10.33
CA GLN A 67 6.43 -11.55 -10.47
C GLN A 67 7.91 -11.93 -10.44
N ALA A 68 8.27 -13.05 -9.80
CA ALA A 68 9.63 -13.58 -9.78
C ALA A 68 10.13 -13.99 -11.18
N LEU A 69 11.43 -13.75 -11.46
CA LEU A 69 12.05 -13.86 -12.79
C LEU A 69 11.83 -15.24 -13.42
N GLY A 70 11.81 -15.29 -14.76
CA GLY A 70 11.50 -16.45 -15.61
C GLY A 70 12.44 -17.67 -15.54
N SER A 71 13.20 -17.84 -14.45
CA SER A 71 14.07 -19.00 -14.21
C SER A 71 13.49 -20.01 -13.22
N CYS A 72 12.37 -19.68 -12.55
CA CYS A 72 11.52 -20.73 -11.98
C CYS A 72 11.01 -21.63 -13.12
N PRO A 73 11.00 -22.97 -13.00
CA PRO A 73 10.48 -23.90 -14.02
C PRO A 73 8.98 -23.72 -14.33
N ILE A 74 8.33 -22.73 -13.71
CA ILE A 74 6.93 -22.38 -13.85
C ILE A 74 6.84 -21.13 -14.74
N LYS A 75 6.89 -21.32 -16.06
CA LYS A 75 6.51 -20.29 -17.05
C LYS A 75 4.99 -20.08 -16.99
N SER A 76 4.47 -19.49 -15.92
CA SER A 76 3.04 -19.21 -15.80
C SER A 76 2.67 -17.91 -16.50
N VAL A 77 1.90 -18.04 -17.58
CA VAL A 77 1.35 -16.91 -18.34
C VAL A 77 0.03 -16.39 -17.72
N GLY A 78 -0.58 -17.13 -16.78
CA GLY A 78 -1.85 -16.74 -16.17
C GLY A 78 -2.06 -17.19 -14.72
N VAL A 79 -2.95 -16.48 -14.01
CA VAL A 79 -3.28 -16.66 -12.58
C VAL A 79 -3.70 -18.10 -12.26
N ARG A 80 -4.57 -18.69 -13.08
CA ARG A 80 -5.04 -20.09 -12.90
C ARG A 80 -3.90 -21.10 -13.03
N HIS A 81 -2.97 -20.86 -13.94
CA HIS A 81 -1.83 -21.75 -14.16
C HIS A 81 -0.82 -21.63 -13.01
N ALA A 82 -0.54 -20.39 -12.56
CA ALA A 82 0.29 -20.15 -11.39
C ALA A 82 -0.28 -20.84 -10.14
N LEU A 83 -1.58 -20.66 -9.85
CA LEU A 83 -2.25 -21.31 -8.73
C LEU A 83 -2.18 -22.85 -8.82
N ARG A 84 -2.50 -23.43 -9.98
CA ARG A 84 -2.39 -24.89 -10.19
C ARG A 84 -0.95 -25.38 -10.01
N SER A 85 0.02 -24.59 -10.44
CA SER A 85 1.43 -24.97 -10.30
C SER A 85 1.85 -25.01 -8.83
N VAL A 86 1.50 -23.99 -8.05
CA VAL A 86 1.80 -23.96 -6.60
C VAL A 86 1.10 -25.11 -5.88
N LEU A 87 -0.18 -25.34 -6.19
CA LEU A 87 -0.93 -26.46 -5.60
C LEU A 87 -0.33 -27.83 -5.96
N LYS A 88 0.20 -27.98 -7.18
CA LYS A 88 0.84 -29.23 -7.61
C LYS A 88 2.24 -29.43 -7.01
N SER A 89 3.00 -28.36 -6.79
CA SER A 89 4.37 -28.44 -6.27
C SER A 89 4.45 -28.49 -4.75
N GLU A 90 3.61 -27.71 -4.06
CA GLU A 90 3.70 -27.50 -2.61
C GLU A 90 2.41 -27.84 -1.85
N GLY A 91 1.32 -28.10 -2.56
CA GLY A 91 0.00 -28.33 -1.95
C GLY A 91 -0.62 -27.07 -1.37
N LEU A 92 -1.73 -27.26 -0.64
CA LEU A 92 -2.45 -26.17 0.03
C LEU A 92 -1.61 -25.42 1.10
N PRO A 93 -0.75 -26.09 1.91
CA PRO A 93 0.10 -25.39 2.87
C PRO A 93 1.12 -24.45 2.21
N GLY A 94 1.53 -24.72 0.97
CA GLY A 94 2.44 -23.85 0.21
C GLY A 94 1.89 -22.44 0.00
N LEU A 95 0.56 -22.31 -0.18
CA LEU A 95 -0.09 -21.00 -0.36
C LEU A 95 0.06 -20.10 0.87
N TYR A 96 0.23 -20.66 2.07
CA TYR A 96 0.36 -19.94 3.34
C TYR A 96 1.81 -19.89 3.85
N ARG A 97 2.77 -20.34 3.05
CA ARG A 97 4.18 -20.37 3.44
C ARG A 97 4.72 -18.94 3.55
N GLY A 98 5.15 -18.57 4.76
CA GLY A 98 5.60 -17.21 5.07
C GLY A 98 4.58 -16.34 5.81
N ILE A 99 3.36 -16.84 6.08
CA ILE A 99 2.35 -16.09 6.85
C ILE A 99 2.85 -15.68 8.24
N GLY A 100 3.71 -16.49 8.87
CA GLY A 100 4.34 -16.14 10.14
C GLY A 100 5.25 -14.91 10.05
N ALA A 101 5.96 -14.70 8.94
CA ALA A 101 6.76 -13.49 8.74
C ALA A 101 5.87 -12.25 8.59
N MET A 102 4.73 -12.39 7.89
CA MET A 102 3.76 -11.31 7.75
C MET A 102 3.13 -10.94 9.10
N GLY A 103 2.67 -11.92 9.89
CA GLY A 103 2.09 -11.68 11.21
C GLY A 103 3.07 -11.01 12.19
N LEU A 104 4.35 -11.40 12.16
CA LEU A 104 5.38 -10.79 13.00
C LEU A 104 5.79 -9.38 12.54
N GLY A 105 5.67 -9.08 11.24
CA GLY A 105 6.08 -7.79 10.68
C GLY A 105 5.00 -6.72 10.63
N ALA A 106 3.75 -7.11 10.38
CA ALA A 106 2.65 -6.18 10.17
C ALA A 106 2.37 -5.35 11.43
N GLY A 107 2.21 -5.98 12.59
CA GLY A 107 1.90 -5.28 13.84
C GLY A 107 2.91 -4.17 14.20
N PRO A 108 4.22 -4.48 14.30
CA PRO A 108 5.24 -3.46 14.58
C PRO A 108 5.32 -2.35 13.54
N ALA A 109 5.13 -2.66 12.25
CA ALA A 109 5.13 -1.66 11.19
C ALA A 109 3.97 -0.67 11.34
N HIS A 110 2.77 -1.14 11.68
CA HIS A 110 1.62 -0.26 11.95
C HIS A 110 1.85 0.58 13.22
N ALA A 111 2.39 -0.01 14.28
CA ALA A 111 2.72 0.72 15.50
C ALA A 111 3.69 1.89 15.22
N VAL A 112 4.73 1.65 14.40
CA VAL A 112 5.67 2.70 13.98
C VAL A 112 5.00 3.74 13.09
N TYR A 113 4.17 3.32 12.13
CA TYR A 113 3.42 4.23 11.27
C TYR A 113 2.64 5.24 12.11
N PHE A 114 1.81 4.75 13.03
CA PHE A 114 0.97 5.59 13.87
C PHE A 114 1.77 6.46 14.84
N SER A 115 2.83 5.91 15.45
CA SER A 115 3.69 6.67 16.36
C SER A 115 4.37 7.83 15.66
N VAL A 116 4.96 7.57 14.48
CA VAL A 116 5.65 8.60 13.70
C VAL A 116 4.64 9.61 13.14
N TYR A 117 3.48 9.15 12.68
CA TYR A 117 2.41 10.03 12.21
C TYR A 117 1.99 11.02 13.30
N GLU A 118 1.75 10.57 14.52
CA GLU A 118 1.35 11.46 15.63
C GLU A 118 2.43 12.46 16.03
N VAL A 119 3.69 12.01 16.09
CA VAL A 119 4.82 12.88 16.44
C VAL A 119 5.02 13.95 15.35
N CYS A 120 5.06 13.55 14.09
CA CYS A 120 5.19 14.46 12.95
C CYS A 120 4.00 15.42 12.87
N LYS A 121 2.77 14.93 13.04
CA LYS A 121 1.57 15.75 13.02
C LYS A 121 1.63 16.82 14.10
N LYS A 122 1.95 16.45 15.36
CA LYS A 122 2.09 17.44 16.45
C LYS A 122 3.17 18.48 16.17
N TYR A 123 4.27 18.07 15.57
CA TYR A 123 5.39 18.96 15.25
C TYR A 123 5.06 19.91 14.08
N PHE A 124 4.48 19.41 12.99
CA PHE A 124 4.20 20.19 11.77
C PHE A 124 2.90 20.98 11.82
N SER A 125 1.90 20.51 12.57
CA SER A 125 0.63 21.24 12.73
C SER A 125 0.79 22.50 13.57
N GLY A 126 1.81 22.60 14.43
CA GLY A 126 2.09 23.82 15.22
C GLY A 126 0.93 24.29 16.10
N GLY A 127 -0.04 23.40 16.40
CA GLY A 127 -1.27 23.73 17.11
C GLY A 127 -2.50 23.97 16.23
N ASP A 128 -2.37 24.02 14.90
CA ASP A 128 -3.49 24.12 13.95
C ASP A 128 -3.92 22.72 13.45
N PRO A 129 -5.08 22.21 13.88
CA PRO A 129 -5.57 20.89 13.50
C PRO A 129 -6.02 20.79 12.02
N ASN A 130 -6.12 21.89 11.27
CA ASN A 130 -6.66 21.88 9.91
C ASN A 130 -5.59 22.04 8.80
N ASN A 131 -4.31 21.93 9.15
CA ASN A 131 -3.22 22.04 8.18
C ASN A 131 -3.06 20.75 7.35
N SER A 132 -3.71 20.69 6.19
CA SER A 132 -3.66 19.56 5.25
C SER A 132 -2.24 19.20 4.80
N ALA A 133 -1.34 20.19 4.66
CA ALA A 133 0.06 19.95 4.31
C ALA A 133 0.82 19.26 5.45
N ALA A 134 0.54 19.61 6.72
CA ALA A 134 1.15 18.94 7.87
C ALA A 134 0.74 17.47 7.93
N HIS A 135 -0.53 17.14 7.65
CA HIS A 135 -1.00 15.76 7.56
C HIS A 135 -0.31 14.98 6.42
N ALA A 136 -0.20 15.59 5.23
CA ALA A 136 0.45 14.96 4.09
C ALA A 136 1.92 14.65 4.36
N VAL A 137 2.67 15.62 4.90
CA VAL A 137 4.09 15.46 5.24
C VAL A 137 4.26 14.41 6.34
N SER A 138 3.41 14.44 7.37
CA SER A 138 3.43 13.44 8.45
C SER A 138 3.15 12.03 7.93
N GLY A 139 2.21 11.89 6.99
CA GLY A 139 1.92 10.61 6.33
C GLY A 139 3.13 10.07 5.55
N VAL A 140 3.88 10.93 4.85
CA VAL A 140 5.10 10.53 4.14
C VAL A 140 6.16 10.01 5.12
N PHE A 141 6.45 10.75 6.19
CA PHE A 141 7.43 10.32 7.19
C PHE A 141 7.01 9.01 7.88
N ALA A 142 5.72 8.90 8.24
CA ALA A 142 5.15 7.68 8.83
C ALA A 142 5.29 6.47 7.90
N THR A 143 4.98 6.65 6.61
CA THR A 143 5.10 5.59 5.60
C THR A 143 6.56 5.14 5.45
N VAL A 144 7.49 6.08 5.31
CA VAL A 144 8.93 5.78 5.17
C VAL A 144 9.47 5.02 6.38
N ALA A 145 9.07 5.41 7.60
CA ALA A 145 9.48 4.74 8.83
C ALA A 145 8.85 3.36 8.98
N SER A 146 7.56 3.24 8.67
CA SER A 146 6.84 1.95 8.69
C SER A 146 7.43 0.96 7.69
N ASP A 147 7.71 1.42 6.47
CA ASP A 147 8.34 0.61 5.41
C ASP A 147 9.71 0.09 5.85
N ALA A 148 10.46 0.84 6.66
CA ALA A 148 11.76 0.38 7.14
C ALA A 148 11.62 -0.83 8.06
N VAL A 149 10.59 -0.87 8.90
CA VAL A 149 10.30 -2.01 9.78
C VAL A 149 9.68 -3.18 9.00
N PHE A 150 8.85 -2.88 8.01
CA PHE A 150 8.12 -3.89 7.24
C PHE A 150 9.01 -4.61 6.21
N THR A 151 9.95 -3.90 5.57
CA THR A 151 10.74 -4.40 4.43
C THR A 151 11.50 -5.71 4.73
N PRO A 152 12.19 -5.88 5.88
CA PRO A 152 12.85 -7.14 6.21
C PRO A 152 11.88 -8.33 6.27
N MET A 153 10.68 -8.11 6.81
CA MET A 153 9.67 -9.16 6.96
C MET A 153 9.00 -9.49 5.62
N ASP A 154 8.75 -8.49 4.79
CA ASP A 154 8.27 -8.67 3.42
C ASP A 154 9.29 -9.43 2.57
N MET A 155 10.58 -9.16 2.74
CA MET A 155 11.67 -9.86 2.08
C MET A 155 11.75 -11.34 2.50
N VAL A 156 11.65 -11.65 3.81
CA VAL A 156 11.61 -13.04 4.30
C VAL A 156 10.35 -13.76 3.81
N LYS A 157 9.18 -13.10 3.85
CA LYS A 157 7.92 -13.63 3.31
C LYS A 157 8.09 -14.06 1.86
N GLN A 158 8.60 -13.18 1.00
CA GLN A 158 8.73 -13.48 -0.43
C GLN A 158 9.70 -14.61 -0.72
N ARG A 159 10.82 -14.70 0.01
CA ARG A 159 11.75 -15.84 -0.13
C ARG A 159 11.16 -17.16 0.33
N LEU A 160 10.34 -17.13 1.37
CA LEU A 160 9.62 -18.33 1.83
C LEU A 160 8.52 -18.75 0.86
N GLN A 161 7.83 -17.79 0.23
CA GLN A 161 6.81 -18.06 -0.79
C GLN A 161 7.42 -18.67 -2.04
N LEU A 162 8.56 -18.17 -2.50
CA LEU A 162 9.20 -18.69 -3.71
C LEU A 162 10.05 -19.92 -3.45
N GLY A 163 10.68 -20.02 -2.28
CA GLY A 163 11.59 -21.10 -1.97
C GLY A 163 10.84 -22.42 -1.94
N ASN A 164 11.01 -23.23 -3.00
CA ASN A 164 10.57 -24.63 -3.04
C ASN A 164 10.82 -25.23 -1.66
N GLY A 165 9.84 -25.92 -1.07
CA GLY A 165 9.80 -26.17 0.38
C GLY A 165 11.01 -26.81 1.08
N THR A 166 12.06 -27.16 0.34
CA THR A 166 13.41 -27.58 0.74
C THR A 166 14.40 -26.44 1.01
N ALA A 167 14.24 -25.26 0.41
CA ALA A 167 15.21 -24.15 0.51
C ALA A 167 15.29 -23.56 1.93
N TYR A 168 14.15 -23.40 2.59
CA TYR A 168 14.03 -22.82 3.92
C TYR A 168 13.03 -23.60 4.77
N ARG A 169 13.40 -24.05 5.97
CA ARG A 169 12.46 -24.79 6.86
C ARG A 169 11.42 -23.89 7.53
N GLY A 170 11.67 -22.58 7.57
CA GLY A 170 10.78 -21.60 8.19
C GLY A 170 11.43 -20.21 8.28
N VAL A 171 10.77 -19.28 8.96
CA VAL A 171 11.20 -17.88 9.10
C VAL A 171 12.61 -17.76 9.68
N LEU A 172 12.89 -18.41 10.80
CA LEU A 172 14.20 -18.34 11.47
C LEU A 172 15.34 -18.94 10.63
N ASP A 173 15.07 -20.04 9.93
CA ASP A 173 16.05 -20.66 9.02
C ASP A 173 16.36 -19.74 7.83
N CYS A 174 15.33 -19.10 7.27
CA CYS A 174 15.50 -18.10 6.21
C CYS A 174 16.35 -16.93 6.70
N VAL A 175 16.02 -16.31 7.84
CA VAL A 175 16.77 -15.19 8.39
C VAL A 175 18.23 -15.57 8.63
N LYS A 176 18.49 -16.74 9.25
CA LYS A 176 19.85 -17.19 9.54
C LYS A 176 20.68 -17.43 8.29
N LYS A 177 20.10 -18.08 7.26
CA LYS A 177 20.79 -18.33 5.98
C LYS A 177 21.07 -17.03 5.23
N VAL A 178 20.08 -16.15 5.10
CA VAL A 178 20.24 -14.84 4.43
C VAL A 178 21.31 -14.02 5.13
N LEU A 179 21.29 -13.95 6.46
CA LEU A 179 22.29 -13.20 7.23
C LEU A 179 23.70 -13.77 7.04
N LYS A 180 23.85 -15.10 6.96
CA LYS A 180 25.15 -15.76 6.78
C LYS A 180 25.68 -15.66 5.34
N GLU A 181 24.83 -15.79 4.34
CA GLU A 181 25.21 -15.91 2.92
C GLU A 181 25.17 -14.58 2.15
N GLU A 182 24.37 -13.62 2.62
CA GLU A 182 24.14 -12.34 1.92
C GLU A 182 24.37 -11.12 2.80
N GLY A 183 24.34 -11.31 4.12
CA GLY A 183 24.53 -10.24 5.08
C GLY A 183 23.27 -9.40 5.29
N PHE A 184 23.41 -8.38 6.13
CA PHE A 184 22.29 -7.55 6.57
C PHE A 184 21.68 -6.69 5.44
N GLY A 185 22.49 -6.30 4.45
CA GLY A 185 22.04 -5.48 3.33
C GLY A 185 20.95 -6.14 2.47
N ALA A 186 20.87 -7.47 2.46
CA ALA A 186 19.86 -8.21 1.70
C ALA A 186 18.43 -7.94 2.19
N PHE A 187 18.24 -7.72 3.49
CA PHE A 187 16.92 -7.43 4.07
C PHE A 187 16.35 -6.08 3.63
N TYR A 188 17.19 -5.14 3.22
CA TYR A 188 16.82 -3.79 2.81
C TYR A 188 17.08 -3.51 1.33
N ALA A 189 17.40 -4.55 0.54
CA ALA A 189 17.75 -4.40 -0.88
C ALA A 189 16.64 -3.71 -1.69
N SER A 190 15.37 -3.93 -1.34
CA SER A 190 14.21 -3.34 -2.01
C SER A 190 13.69 -2.05 -1.38
N TYR A 191 14.21 -1.62 -0.22
CA TYR A 191 13.66 -0.49 0.54
C TYR A 191 13.59 0.79 -0.29
N ARG A 192 14.66 1.09 -1.04
CA ARG A 192 14.72 2.26 -1.94
C ARG A 192 13.62 2.21 -3.01
N THR A 193 13.39 1.02 -3.57
CA THR A 193 12.35 0.80 -4.58
C THR A 193 10.95 0.95 -3.99
N THR A 194 10.72 0.44 -2.78
CA THR A 194 9.46 0.61 -2.05
C THR A 194 9.14 2.08 -1.84
N VAL A 195 10.06 2.85 -1.26
CA VAL A 195 9.87 4.29 -1.02
C VAL A 195 9.65 5.05 -2.32
N LEU A 196 10.41 4.76 -3.38
CA LEU A 196 10.25 5.39 -4.68
C LEU A 196 8.89 5.06 -5.34
N MET A 197 8.34 3.86 -5.07
CA MET A 197 7.05 3.43 -5.61
C MET A 197 5.86 4.13 -4.94
N ASN A 198 5.99 4.54 -3.68
CA ASN A 198 4.88 5.15 -2.92
C ASN A 198 4.42 6.49 -3.51
N ALA A 199 5.36 7.33 -3.95
CA ALA A 199 5.05 8.63 -4.54
C ALA A 199 4.20 8.54 -5.82
N PRO A 200 4.59 7.79 -6.88
CA PRO A 200 3.78 7.63 -8.07
C PRO A 200 2.48 6.87 -7.79
N PHE A 201 2.48 5.90 -6.86
CA PHE A 201 1.24 5.21 -6.47
C PHE A 201 0.21 6.22 -5.93
N THR A 202 0.62 7.03 -4.96
CA THR A 202 -0.22 8.01 -4.28
C THR A 202 -0.71 9.09 -5.26
N ALA A 203 0.19 9.61 -6.11
CA ALA A 203 -0.16 10.64 -7.08
C ALA A 203 -1.21 10.16 -8.10
N VAL A 204 -1.02 8.97 -8.68
CA VAL A 204 -1.97 8.39 -9.64
C VAL A 204 -3.29 8.04 -8.94
N HIS A 205 -3.21 7.50 -7.73
CA HIS A 205 -4.41 7.16 -6.97
C HIS A 205 -5.29 8.39 -6.73
N PHE A 206 -4.74 9.47 -6.18
CA PHE A 206 -5.52 10.69 -5.93
C PHE A 206 -6.03 11.34 -7.23
N ALA A 207 -5.19 11.46 -8.25
CA ALA A 207 -5.59 12.06 -9.52
C ALA A 207 -6.73 11.28 -10.19
N THR A 208 -6.62 9.95 -10.26
CA THR A 208 -7.67 9.11 -10.84
C THR A 208 -8.91 9.10 -9.95
N TYR A 209 -8.77 9.09 -8.63
CA TYR A 209 -9.89 9.13 -7.70
C TYR A 209 -10.72 10.39 -7.87
N GLU A 210 -10.08 11.56 -7.91
CA GLU A 210 -10.78 12.84 -8.13
C GLU A 210 -11.46 12.88 -9.50
N ALA A 211 -10.78 12.44 -10.56
CA ALA A 211 -11.34 12.42 -11.90
C ALA A 211 -12.55 11.46 -12.00
N ALA A 212 -12.42 10.24 -11.47
CA ALA A 212 -13.49 9.25 -11.46
C ALA A 212 -14.68 9.72 -10.62
N LYS A 213 -14.43 10.29 -9.43
CA LYS A 213 -15.47 10.85 -8.56
C LYS A 213 -16.23 11.98 -9.24
N ARG A 214 -15.53 12.94 -9.88
CA ARG A 214 -16.18 14.04 -10.61
C ARG A 214 -17.06 13.53 -11.74
N GLY A 215 -16.53 12.62 -12.57
CA GLY A 215 -17.28 12.03 -13.68
C GLY A 215 -18.50 11.21 -13.24
N LEU A 216 -18.40 10.44 -12.15
CA LEU A 216 -19.51 9.65 -11.63
C LEU A 216 -20.64 10.51 -11.03
N ILE A 217 -20.29 11.60 -10.33
CA ILE A 217 -21.28 12.53 -9.75
C ILE A 217 -22.01 13.31 -10.86
N GLU A 218 -21.32 13.66 -11.95
CA GLU A 218 -21.91 14.36 -13.09
C GLU A 218 -22.93 13.50 -13.86
N ILE A 219 -22.75 12.18 -13.86
CA ILE A 219 -23.64 11.23 -14.55
C ILE A 219 -24.88 10.88 -13.70
N SER A 220 -24.78 10.95 -12.37
CA SER A 220 -25.88 10.55 -11.46
C SER A 220 -26.14 11.61 -10.37
N PRO A 221 -26.87 12.71 -10.68
CA PRO A 221 -27.13 13.79 -9.73
C PRO A 221 -28.24 13.51 -8.69
N GLU A 222 -29.11 12.51 -8.88
CA GLU A 222 -30.42 12.41 -8.19
C GLU A 222 -30.60 11.30 -7.13
N SER A 223 -29.57 10.59 -6.68
CA SER A 223 -29.69 9.48 -5.70
C SER A 223 -28.72 9.66 -4.52
N ALA A 224 -29.04 10.61 -3.65
CA ALA A 224 -28.08 11.25 -2.74
C ALA A 224 -27.58 10.45 -1.51
N SER A 225 -28.10 9.26 -1.18
CA SER A 225 -27.65 8.51 0.01
C SER A 225 -26.96 7.16 -0.28
N ASP A 226 -27.59 6.26 -1.04
CA ASP A 226 -27.03 4.93 -1.31
C ASP A 226 -25.99 4.93 -2.45
N GLU A 227 -26.13 5.80 -3.46
CA GLU A 227 -25.16 5.85 -4.55
C GLU A 227 -23.82 6.47 -4.14
N ARG A 228 -23.76 7.29 -3.08
CA ARG A 228 -22.49 7.86 -2.60
C ARG A 228 -21.47 6.77 -2.27
N VAL A 229 -21.90 5.70 -1.60
CA VAL A 229 -21.02 4.58 -1.25
C VAL A 229 -20.53 3.87 -2.52
N MET A 230 -21.42 3.62 -3.48
CA MET A 230 -21.06 3.02 -4.76
C MET A 230 -20.13 3.89 -5.60
N VAL A 231 -20.36 5.21 -5.64
CA VAL A 231 -19.51 6.18 -6.33
C VAL A 231 -18.12 6.23 -5.72
N HIS A 232 -18.02 6.30 -4.39
CA HIS A 232 -16.73 6.27 -3.70
C HIS A 232 -16.00 4.93 -3.86
N ALA A 233 -16.73 3.81 -3.82
CA ALA A 233 -16.16 2.48 -4.02
C ALA A 233 -15.66 2.27 -5.46
N THR A 234 -16.43 2.68 -6.46
CA THR A 234 -16.05 2.57 -7.88
C THR A 234 -14.91 3.50 -8.24
N ALA A 235 -14.95 4.76 -7.77
CA ALA A 235 -13.84 5.70 -7.93
C ALA A 235 -12.56 5.19 -7.25
N GLY A 236 -12.68 4.65 -6.03
CA GLY A 236 -11.57 4.03 -5.30
C GLY A 236 -10.99 2.81 -6.03
N ALA A 237 -11.84 1.93 -6.56
CA ALA A 237 -11.41 0.76 -7.31
C ALA A 237 -10.68 1.14 -8.61
N LEU A 238 -11.20 2.10 -9.38
CA LEU A 238 -10.56 2.61 -10.59
C LEU A 238 -9.22 3.31 -10.28
N ALA A 239 -9.19 4.11 -9.23
CA ALA A 239 -7.99 4.77 -8.75
C ALA A 239 -6.91 3.75 -8.33
N GLY A 240 -7.27 2.76 -7.53
CA GLY A 240 -6.36 1.69 -7.11
C GLY A 240 -5.88 0.84 -8.28
N ALA A 241 -6.76 0.48 -9.21
CA ALA A 241 -6.40 -0.27 -10.41
C ALA A 241 -5.42 0.50 -11.31
N SER A 242 -5.69 1.78 -11.58
CA SER A 242 -4.80 2.62 -12.40
C SER A 242 -3.44 2.83 -11.73
N ALA A 243 -3.41 3.14 -10.43
CA ALA A 243 -2.18 3.27 -9.65
C ALA A 243 -1.39 1.96 -9.63
N ALA A 244 -2.07 0.81 -9.51
CA ALA A 244 -1.47 -0.51 -9.58
C ALA A 244 -0.81 -0.77 -10.94
N VAL A 245 -1.46 -0.43 -12.05
CA VAL A 245 -0.87 -0.58 -13.40
C VAL A 245 0.39 0.26 -13.54
N VAL A 246 0.31 1.55 -13.22
CA VAL A 246 1.43 2.49 -13.40
C VAL A 246 2.63 2.09 -12.55
N THR A 247 2.40 1.57 -11.34
CA THR A 247 3.47 1.15 -10.43
C THR A 247 3.85 -0.31 -10.56
N THR A 248 3.29 -1.07 -11.50
CA THR A 248 3.66 -2.48 -11.71
C THR A 248 5.14 -2.66 -12.04
N PRO A 249 5.79 -1.84 -12.90
CA PRO A 249 7.21 -1.98 -13.19
C PRO A 249 8.11 -1.89 -11.94
N LEU A 250 7.78 -0.97 -11.02
CA LEU A 250 8.53 -0.80 -9.77
C LEU A 250 8.25 -1.95 -8.80
N ASP A 251 7.01 -2.44 -8.74
CA ASP A 251 6.63 -3.60 -7.94
C ASP A 251 7.34 -4.87 -8.42
N VAL A 252 7.47 -5.09 -9.73
CA VAL A 252 8.26 -6.19 -10.29
C VAL A 252 9.73 -6.07 -9.88
N VAL A 253 10.34 -4.89 -9.98
CA VAL A 253 11.73 -4.66 -9.54
C VAL A 253 11.89 -4.90 -8.04
N LYS A 254 10.94 -4.43 -7.21
CA LYS A 254 10.90 -4.66 -5.77
C LYS A 254 10.89 -6.17 -5.47
N THR A 255 9.99 -6.92 -6.09
CA THR A 255 9.88 -8.38 -5.92
C THR A 255 11.15 -9.08 -6.38
N GLN A 256 11.78 -8.69 -7.50
CA GLN A 256 13.07 -9.28 -7.92
C GLN A 256 14.17 -9.06 -6.87
N LEU A 257 14.27 -7.86 -6.32
CA LEU A 257 15.26 -7.52 -5.29
C LEU A 257 15.05 -8.32 -3.99
N GLN A 258 13.81 -8.59 -3.62
CA GLN A 258 13.48 -9.37 -2.42
C GLN A 258 13.73 -10.88 -2.64
N CYS A 259 13.56 -11.35 -3.87
CA CYS A 259 13.61 -12.76 -4.26
C CYS A 259 14.96 -13.24 -4.80
N GLN A 260 15.98 -12.37 -4.83
CA GLN A 260 17.31 -12.71 -5.34
C GLN A 260 17.89 -13.96 -4.67
N GLY A 261 18.55 -14.82 -5.45
CA GLY A 261 19.18 -16.03 -4.93
C GLY A 261 18.20 -17.17 -4.59
N VAL A 262 16.89 -16.99 -4.80
CA VAL A 262 15.88 -18.03 -4.59
C VAL A 262 15.30 -18.49 -5.94
N CYS A 263 15.11 -19.80 -6.10
CA CYS A 263 14.52 -20.42 -7.28
C CYS A 263 15.13 -20.02 -8.64
N GLY A 264 16.45 -19.89 -8.66
CA GLY A 264 17.18 -19.53 -9.88
C GLY A 264 17.08 -18.06 -10.27
N CYS A 265 16.51 -17.20 -9.42
CA CYS A 265 16.59 -15.75 -9.61
C CYS A 265 18.05 -15.30 -9.55
N ASP A 266 18.47 -14.49 -10.52
CA ASP A 266 19.84 -13.98 -10.56
C ASP A 266 20.16 -13.20 -9.29
N ARG A 267 21.39 -13.36 -8.81
CA ARG A 267 21.91 -12.51 -7.76
C ARG A 267 22.46 -11.25 -8.41
N PHE A 268 21.84 -10.11 -8.11
CA PHE A 268 22.24 -8.85 -8.72
C PHE A 268 23.45 -8.30 -7.98
N LYS A 269 24.49 -7.90 -8.73
CA LYS A 269 25.69 -7.26 -8.16
C LYS A 269 25.42 -5.86 -7.62
N SER A 270 24.33 -5.23 -8.08
CA SER A 270 23.92 -3.87 -7.75
C SER A 270 22.45 -3.87 -7.37
N THR A 271 22.12 -3.17 -6.27
CA THR A 271 20.74 -2.91 -5.86
C THR A 271 20.12 -1.71 -6.60
N ALA A 272 20.82 -1.15 -7.59
CA ALA A 272 20.31 -0.05 -8.38
C ALA A 272 19.14 -0.51 -9.25
N ILE A 273 18.01 0.20 -9.11
CA ILE A 273 16.77 -0.03 -9.85
C ILE A 273 17.04 -0.15 -11.36
N ARG A 274 17.86 0.74 -11.91
CA ARG A 274 18.22 0.76 -13.34
C ARG A 274 18.84 -0.56 -13.80
N ASP A 275 19.73 -1.15 -13.01
CA ASP A 275 20.46 -2.35 -13.40
C ASP A 275 19.54 -3.57 -13.38
N VAL A 276 18.64 -3.64 -12.40
CA VAL A 276 17.58 -4.66 -12.32
C VAL A 276 16.60 -4.51 -13.48
N THR A 277 16.08 -3.30 -13.74
CA THR A 277 15.18 -3.02 -14.86
C THR A 277 15.82 -3.38 -16.19
N LYS A 278 17.09 -3.00 -16.41
CA LYS A 278 17.83 -3.33 -17.64
C LYS A 278 17.94 -4.85 -17.83
N THR A 279 18.21 -5.58 -16.76
CA THR A 279 18.32 -7.05 -16.79
C THR A 279 16.98 -7.70 -17.14
N ILE A 280 15.88 -7.24 -16.54
CA ILE A 280 14.52 -7.73 -16.84
C ILE A 280 14.18 -7.46 -18.31
N VAL A 281 14.43 -6.25 -18.80
CA VAL A 281 14.14 -5.89 -20.20
C VAL A 281 15.00 -6.69 -21.17
N GLN A 282 16.25 -7.00 -20.83
CA GLN A 282 17.13 -7.82 -21.66
C GLN A 282 16.72 -9.30 -21.70
N LYS A 283 16.18 -9.85 -20.59
CA LYS A 283 15.80 -11.27 -20.51
C LYS A 283 14.36 -11.54 -20.96
N ASP A 284 13.40 -10.77 -20.45
CA ASP A 284 11.96 -11.00 -20.62
C ASP A 284 11.27 -9.90 -21.46
N GLY A 285 12.03 -8.89 -21.91
CA GLY A 285 11.49 -7.74 -22.64
C GLY A 285 10.65 -6.80 -21.76
N TYR A 286 10.02 -5.81 -22.38
CA TYR A 286 9.12 -4.87 -21.69
C TYR A 286 7.88 -5.54 -21.08
N LYS A 287 7.48 -6.71 -21.61
CA LYS A 287 6.38 -7.51 -21.03
C LYS A 287 6.75 -8.07 -19.65
N GLY A 288 8.03 -8.29 -19.37
CA GLY A 288 8.51 -8.73 -18.05
C GLY A 288 8.23 -7.71 -16.95
N LEU A 289 8.32 -6.41 -17.25
CA LEU A 289 8.05 -5.33 -16.28
C LEU A 289 6.58 -5.21 -15.90
N MET A 290 5.67 -5.73 -16.72
CA MET A 290 4.23 -5.70 -16.43
C MET A 290 3.72 -7.04 -15.88
N ARG A 291 4.60 -8.00 -15.56
CA ARG A 291 4.15 -9.32 -15.08
C ARG A 291 3.43 -9.19 -13.74
N GLY A 292 2.30 -9.89 -13.60
CA GLY A 292 1.48 -9.84 -12.38
C GLY A 292 0.55 -8.63 -12.26
N TRP A 293 0.42 -7.78 -13.28
CA TRP A 293 -0.51 -6.65 -13.27
C TRP A 293 -1.98 -7.10 -13.13
N ILE A 294 -2.38 -8.20 -13.80
CA ILE A 294 -3.74 -8.76 -13.73
C ILE A 294 -4.14 -9.14 -12.30
N PRO A 295 -3.40 -10.01 -11.56
CA PRO A 295 -3.76 -10.32 -10.19
C PRO A 295 -3.74 -9.07 -9.31
N ARG A 296 -2.83 -8.12 -9.55
CA ARG A 296 -2.77 -6.88 -8.78
C ARG A 296 -4.05 -6.05 -8.90
N ILE A 297 -4.66 -5.96 -10.08
CA ILE A 297 -5.96 -5.29 -10.28
C ILE A 297 -7.11 -6.15 -9.74
N LEU A 298 -7.16 -7.42 -10.16
CA LEU A 298 -8.28 -8.32 -9.90
C LEU A 298 -8.57 -8.46 -8.41
N PHE A 299 -7.51 -8.46 -7.61
CA PHE A 299 -7.59 -8.69 -6.17
C PHE A 299 -7.53 -7.41 -5.33
N HIS A 300 -7.48 -6.24 -5.96
CA HIS A 300 -7.51 -4.97 -5.24
C HIS A 300 -8.85 -4.72 -4.54
N ALA A 301 -9.97 -4.88 -5.27
CA ALA A 301 -11.30 -4.68 -4.71
C ALA A 301 -11.64 -5.68 -3.58
N PRO A 302 -11.36 -6.99 -3.70
CA PRO A 302 -11.50 -7.93 -2.59
C PRO A 302 -10.65 -7.57 -1.36
N ALA A 303 -9.39 -7.17 -1.54
CA ALA A 303 -8.52 -6.76 -0.44
C ALA A 303 -9.10 -5.54 0.30
N ALA A 304 -9.50 -4.51 -0.46
CA ALA A 304 -10.14 -3.32 0.10
C ALA A 304 -11.44 -3.66 0.84
N ALA A 305 -12.27 -4.54 0.29
CA ALA A 305 -13.51 -4.97 0.92
C ALA A 305 -13.26 -5.69 2.26
N ILE A 306 -12.27 -6.58 2.32
CA ILE A 306 -11.88 -7.28 3.56
C ILE A 306 -11.38 -6.27 4.60
N CYS A 307 -10.50 -5.35 4.19
CA CYS A 307 -9.94 -4.32 5.05
C CYS A 307 -11.03 -3.42 5.64
N TRP A 308 -11.90 -2.86 4.80
CA TRP A 308 -13.02 -2.00 5.23
C TRP A 308 -14.02 -2.73 6.12
N SER A 309 -14.44 -3.94 5.74
CA SER A 309 -15.39 -4.72 6.55
C SER A 309 -14.82 -5.03 7.93
N THR A 310 -13.53 -5.38 8.00
CA THR A 310 -12.84 -5.64 9.27
C THR A 310 -12.69 -4.35 10.09
N TYR A 311 -12.37 -3.24 9.43
CA TYR A 311 -12.23 -1.94 10.08
C TYR A 311 -13.55 -1.48 10.70
N GLU A 312 -14.66 -1.56 9.96
CA GLU A 312 -16.00 -1.22 10.47
C GLU A 312 -16.39 -2.14 11.64
N ALA A 313 -16.20 -3.45 11.50
CA ALA A 313 -16.49 -4.39 12.59
C ALA A 313 -15.66 -4.10 13.85
N ALA A 314 -14.37 -3.78 13.69
CA ALA A 314 -13.50 -3.42 14.81
C ALA A 314 -13.93 -2.09 15.46
N LYS A 315 -14.37 -1.10 14.67
CA LYS A 315 -14.93 0.15 15.20
C LYS A 315 -16.21 -0.10 16.00
N SER A 316 -17.16 -0.87 15.46
CA SER A 316 -18.40 -1.22 16.14
C SER A 316 -18.14 -1.89 17.50
N PHE A 317 -17.17 -2.81 17.54
CA PHE A 317 -16.75 -3.44 18.79
C PHE A 317 -16.23 -2.43 19.83
N PHE A 318 -15.41 -1.46 19.43
CA PHE A 318 -14.94 -0.42 20.34
C PHE A 318 -16.04 0.55 20.79
N GLN A 319 -17.02 0.83 19.93
CA GLN A 319 -18.20 1.63 20.29
C GLN A 319 -19.02 0.95 21.38
N GLU A 320 -19.28 -0.35 21.22
CA GLU A 320 -19.98 -1.17 22.22
C GLU A 320 -19.22 -1.20 23.55
N LEU A 321 -17.88 -1.36 23.51
CA LEU A 321 -17.06 -1.32 24.73
C LEU A 321 -17.11 0.04 25.45
N ASN A 322 -17.06 1.15 24.70
CA ASN A 322 -17.16 2.49 25.28
C ASN A 322 -18.53 2.70 25.91
N ALA A 323 -19.60 2.32 25.20
CA ALA A 323 -20.97 2.41 25.70
C ALA A 323 -21.20 1.58 26.97
N CYS A 324 -20.67 0.35 27.05
CA CYS A 324 -20.72 -0.48 28.26
C CYS A 324 -19.96 0.13 29.44
N THR A 325 -18.80 0.74 29.18
CA THR A 325 -17.97 1.38 30.19
C THR A 325 -18.66 2.63 30.76
N GLU A 326 -19.27 3.45 29.89
CA GLU A 326 -20.05 4.63 30.30
C GLU A 326 -21.34 4.27 31.04
N SER A 327 -21.95 3.13 30.71
CA SER A 327 -23.17 2.63 31.36
C SER A 327 -22.91 1.92 32.71
N GLY A 328 -21.67 1.87 33.20
CA GLY A 328 -21.32 1.29 34.49
C GLY A 328 -21.63 -0.22 34.63
N THR A 329 -21.85 -0.92 33.53
CA THR A 329 -22.24 -2.34 33.53
C THR A 329 -21.02 -3.20 33.22
N ILE A 330 -20.05 -3.20 34.14
CA ILE A 330 -18.98 -4.20 34.15
C ILE A 330 -19.15 -5.02 35.44
N THR A 331 -19.83 -6.16 35.31
CA THR A 331 -19.80 -7.26 36.29
C THR A 331 -19.09 -8.45 35.67
#